data_AF-A0A7C1WF44-F1
#
_entry.id   AF-A0A7C1WF44-F1
#
_cell.length_a   1.000
_cell.length_b   1.000
_cell.length_c   1.000
_cell.angle_alpha   90.00
_cell.angle_beta   90.00
_cell.angle_gamma   90.00
#
_symmetry.space_group_name_H-M   'P 1'
#
loop_
_entity.id
_entity.type
_entity.pdbx_description
1 polymer ?
#
loop_
_entity_poly.entity_id
_entity_poly.type
_entity_poly.pdbx_seq_one_letter_code
_entity_poly.pdbx_strand_id
1 'polypeptide(L)'
;MSSQLLKDLMKQSKSLTPPEQMDLLIHLAERVRHSQKPARSFRDIRGAAPYPLMGEDAQQWVSRTRRESDEHRERALRGEVVVNEN
;
A
#
# COMPACT_ATOMS: atom_id res chain seq x y z
N MET A 1 29.72 18.21 -4.19
CA MET A 1 28.67 19.19 -3.83
C MET A 1 28.17 19.04 -2.39
N SER A 2 27.94 17.82 -1.87
CA SER A 2 27.44 17.61 -0.49
C SER A 2 28.34 18.15 0.63
N SER A 3 29.67 18.13 0.44
CA SER A 3 30.63 18.62 1.44
C SER A 3 30.57 20.13 1.70
N GLN A 4 30.27 20.94 0.67
CA GLN A 4 30.22 22.40 0.81
C GLN A 4 28.95 22.84 1.55
N LEU A 5 27.80 22.26 1.18
CA LEU A 5 26.52 22.52 1.85
C LEU A 5 26.58 22.17 3.35
N LEU A 6 27.22 21.06 3.72
CA LEU A 6 27.39 20.68 5.12
C LEU A 6 28.22 21.71 5.89
N LYS A 7 29.33 22.19 5.30
CA LYS A 7 30.18 23.22 5.92
C LYS A 7 29.43 24.53 6.14
N ASP A 8 28.60 24.93 5.18
CA ASP A 8 27.81 26.15 5.27
C ASP A 8 26.71 26.04 6.34
N LEU A 9 26.03 24.88 6.43
CA LEU A 9 25.08 24.61 7.51
C LEU A 9 25.74 24.60 8.89
N MET A 10 26.93 24.03 9.03
CA MET A 10 27.69 24.08 10.28
C MET A 10 28.14 25.50 10.64
N LYS A 11 28.37 26.36 9.65
CA LYS A 11 28.68 27.77 9.89
C LYS A 11 27.43 28.53 10.35
N GLN A 12 26.28 28.27 9.72
CA GLN A 12 25.00 28.87 10.08
C GLN A 12 24.47 28.39 11.44
N SER A 13 24.70 27.13 11.81
CA SER A 13 24.27 26.61 13.12
C SER A 13 24.97 27.32 14.28
N LYS A 14 26.16 27.90 14.05
CA LYS A 14 26.89 28.66 15.08
C LYS A 14 26.28 30.02 15.41
N SER A 15 25.46 30.60 14.51
CA SER A 15 24.76 31.86 14.80
C SER A 15 23.48 31.66 15.61
N LEU A 16 23.04 30.42 15.79
CA LEU A 16 21.89 30.08 16.62
C LEU A 16 22.27 30.15 18.11
N THR A 17 21.31 30.52 18.94
CA THR A 17 21.45 30.45 20.40
C THR A 17 21.51 28.99 20.88
N PRO A 18 22.04 28.71 22.08
CA PRO A 18 22.11 27.33 22.59
C PRO A 18 20.77 26.56 22.61
N PRO A 19 19.62 27.17 22.96
CA PRO A 19 18.32 26.50 22.85
C PRO A 19 17.94 26.15 21.41
N GLU A 20 18.12 27.08 20.46
CA GLU A 20 17.82 26.85 19.05
C GLU A 20 18.73 25.78 18.41
N GLN A 21 19.99 25.70 18.87
CA GLN A 21 20.89 24.61 18.47
C GLN A 21 20.38 23.24 18.95
N MET A 22 19.79 23.18 20.15
CA MET A 22 19.18 21.97 20.68
C MET A 22 17.94 21.56 19.86
N ASP A 23 17.08 22.51 19.54
CA ASP A 23 15.89 22.27 18.70
C ASP A 23 16.30 21.75 17.31
N LEU A 24 17.33 22.35 16.71
CA LEU A 24 17.88 21.89 15.44
C LEU A 24 18.44 20.45 15.54
N LEU A 25 19.15 20.14 16.63
CA LEU A 25 19.68 18.80 16.87
C LEU A 25 18.57 17.77 16.98
N ILE A 26 17.50 18.07 17.72
CA ILE A 26 16.33 17.19 17.88
C ILE A 26 15.68 16.95 16.51
N HIS A 27 15.43 18.02 15.74
CA HIS A 27 14.82 17.92 14.42
C HIS A 27 15.64 17.04 13.46
N LEU A 28 16.96 17.22 13.43
CA LEU A 28 17.86 16.42 12.59
C LEU A 28 17.90 14.95 13.06
N ALA A 29 17.97 14.72 14.37
CA ALA A 29 17.95 13.36 14.93
C ALA A 29 16.64 12.62 14.61
N GLU A 30 15.49 13.30 14.69
CA GLU A 30 14.20 12.74 14.29
C GLU A 30 14.16 12.41 12.81
N ARG A 31 14.61 13.30 11.94
CA ARG A 31 14.64 13.07 10.50
C ARG A 31 15.50 11.85 10.15
N VAL A 32 16.66 11.70 10.77
CA VAL A 32 17.53 10.53 10.59
C VAL A 32 16.83 9.25 11.07
N ARG A 33 16.22 9.27 12.27
CA ARG A 33 15.45 8.13 12.80
C ARG A 33 14.33 7.69 11.87
N HIS A 34 13.61 8.62 11.25
CA HIS A 34 12.54 8.30 10.30
C HIS A 34 13.07 7.77 8.97
N SER A 35 14.20 8.29 8.48
CA SER A 35 14.85 7.78 7.26
C SER A 35 15.42 6.36 7.40
N GLN A 36 15.77 5.96 8.63
CA GLN A 36 16.34 4.65 8.93
C GLN A 36 15.31 3.63 9.39
N LYS A 37 14.04 4.00 9.61
CA LYS A 37 12.99 3.02 9.87
C LYS A 37 12.82 2.19 8.59
N PRO A 38 13.18 0.89 8.59
CA PRO A 38 12.89 0.06 7.44
C PRO A 38 11.37 0.08 7.24
N ALA A 39 10.93 0.19 5.99
CA ALA A 39 9.53 -0.03 5.67
C ALA A 39 9.12 -1.37 6.31
N ARG A 40 8.01 -1.37 7.06
CA ARG A 40 7.49 -2.59 7.69
C ARG A 40 7.38 -3.66 6.60
N SER A 41 7.86 -4.86 6.89
CA SER A 41 7.77 -5.93 5.91
C SER A 41 6.29 -6.29 5.72
N PHE A 42 5.86 -6.51 4.48
CA PHE A 42 4.54 -7.08 4.23
C PHE A 42 4.33 -8.41 4.96
N ARG A 43 5.41 -9.14 5.27
CA ARG A 43 5.36 -10.35 6.10
C ARG A 43 4.84 -10.09 7.52
N ASP A 44 5.11 -8.91 8.07
CA ASP A 44 4.78 -8.53 9.44
C ASP A 44 3.27 -8.30 9.63
N ILE A 45 2.53 -8.09 8.54
CA ILE A 45 1.08 -7.83 8.55
C ILE A 45 0.26 -8.98 7.96
N ARG A 46 0.88 -10.13 7.65
CA ARG A 46 0.16 -11.30 7.13
C ARG A 46 -0.84 -11.81 8.16
N GLY A 47 -2.09 -12.00 7.74
CA GLY A 47 -3.18 -12.49 8.60
C GLY A 47 -3.83 -11.43 9.49
N ALA A 48 -3.45 -10.15 9.37
CA ALA A 48 -4.09 -9.07 10.13
C ALA A 48 -5.48 -8.69 9.59
N ALA A 49 -5.76 -8.97 8.32
CA ALA A 49 -7.04 -8.69 7.69
C ALA A 49 -8.06 -9.80 8.01
N PRO A 50 -9.28 -9.46 8.49
CA PRO A 50 -10.36 -10.42 8.57
C PRO A 50 -10.74 -10.92 7.17
N TYR A 51 -11.23 -12.15 7.09
CA TYR A 51 -11.67 -12.75 5.83
C TYR A 51 -13.19 -12.73 5.68
N PRO A 52 -13.74 -12.32 4.52
CA PRO A 52 -13.09 -11.55 3.46
C PRO A 52 -12.88 -10.09 3.92
N LEU A 53 -11.75 -9.49 3.57
CA LEU A 53 -11.45 -8.11 4.00
C LEU A 53 -12.43 -7.11 3.37
N MET A 54 -12.70 -7.30 2.08
CA MET A 54 -13.61 -6.51 1.26
C MET A 54 -14.17 -7.42 0.16
N GLY A 55 -15.40 -7.16 -0.27
CA GLY A 55 -16.00 -7.82 -1.44
C GLY A 55 -16.42 -9.27 -1.21
N GLU A 56 -16.63 -9.98 -2.32
CA GLU A 56 -16.99 -11.39 -2.35
C GLU A 56 -15.75 -12.29 -2.16
N ASP A 57 -15.92 -13.42 -1.50
CA ASP A 57 -14.92 -14.48 -1.51
C ASP A 57 -14.63 -14.92 -2.95
N ALA A 58 -13.35 -14.96 -3.32
CA ALA A 58 -12.89 -15.42 -4.61
C ALA A 58 -13.43 -16.82 -4.94
N GLN A 59 -13.48 -17.74 -3.97
CA GLN A 59 -13.99 -19.09 -4.20
C GLN A 59 -15.50 -19.10 -4.43
N GLN A 60 -16.26 -18.27 -3.71
CA GLN A 60 -17.70 -18.08 -3.98
C GLN A 60 -17.92 -17.51 -5.38
N TRP A 61 -17.17 -16.48 -5.77
CA TRP A 61 -17.26 -15.87 -7.09
C TRP A 61 -16.98 -16.88 -8.20
N VAL A 62 -15.88 -17.64 -8.10
CA VAL A 62 -15.53 -18.69 -9.09
C VAL A 62 -16.64 -19.74 -9.17
N SER A 63 -17.16 -20.17 -8.02
CA SER A 63 -18.22 -21.19 -7.96
C SER A 63 -19.51 -20.69 -8.62
N ARG A 64 -19.89 -19.43 -8.38
CA ARG A 64 -21.05 -18.80 -9.01
C ARG A 64 -20.87 -18.72 -10.52
N THR A 65 -19.78 -18.12 -10.99
CA THR A 65 -19.55 -17.89 -12.43
C THR A 65 -19.46 -19.20 -13.22
N ARG A 66 -18.90 -20.27 -12.64
CA ARG A 66 -18.91 -21.59 -13.28
C ARG A 66 -20.32 -22.15 -13.40
N ARG A 67 -21.09 -22.11 -12.32
CA ARG A 67 -22.48 -22.57 -12.32
C ARG A 67 -23.32 -21.82 -13.36
N GLU A 68 -23.22 -20.50 -13.39
CA GLU A 68 -23.93 -19.66 -14.37
C GLU A 68 -23.56 -20.03 -15.81
N SER A 69 -22.28 -20.31 -16.07
CA SER A 69 -21.80 -20.78 -17.38
C SER A 69 -22.36 -22.16 -17.74
N ASP A 70 -22.36 -23.10 -16.80
CA ASP A 70 -22.89 -24.45 -17.02
C ASP A 70 -24.39 -24.40 -17.29
N GLU A 71 -25.15 -23.65 -16.49
CA GLU A 71 -26.59 -23.41 -16.70
C GLU A 71 -26.89 -22.73 -18.04
N HIS A 72 -26.05 -21.79 -18.47
CA HIS A 72 -26.18 -21.16 -19.78
C HIS A 72 -25.98 -22.17 -20.91
N ARG A 73 -24.94 -23.01 -20.80
CA ARG A 73 -24.67 -24.08 -21.78
C ARG A 73 -25.82 -25.08 -21.86
N GLU A 74 -26.33 -25.51 -20.72
CA GLU A 74 -27.47 -26.44 -20.67
C GLU A 74 -28.73 -25.85 -21.31
N ARG A 75 -29.06 -24.59 -21.00
CA ARG A 75 -30.18 -23.90 -21.64
C ARG A 75 -30.01 -23.80 -23.15
N ALA A 76 -28.79 -23.53 -23.63
CA ALA A 76 -28.50 -23.50 -25.06
C ALA A 76 -28.71 -24.88 -25.70
N LEU A 77 -28.27 -25.97 -25.04
CA LEU A 77 -28.50 -27.34 -25.49
C LEU A 77 -29.98 -27.74 -25.50
N ARG A 78 -30.78 -27.21 -24.56
CA ARG A 78 -32.24 -27.40 -24.52
C ARG A 78 -33.01 -26.53 -25.52
N GLY A 79 -32.33 -25.64 -26.25
CA GLY A 79 -32.96 -24.71 -27.19
C GLY A 79 -33.72 -23.56 -26.51
N GLU A 80 -33.43 -23.28 -25.24
CA GLU A 80 -34.13 -22.29 -24.41
C GLU A 80 -33.49 -20.89 -24.48
N VAL A 81 -32.42 -20.72 -25.26
CA VAL A 81 -31.69 -19.45 -25.42
C VAL A 81 -32.12 -18.77 -26.72
N VAL A 82 -32.88 -17.69 -26.61
CA VAL A 82 -33.20 -16.82 -27.75
C VAL A 82 -31.95 -16.03 -28.10
N VAL A 83 -31.37 -16.30 -29.27
CA VAL A 83 -30.34 -15.45 -29.86
C VAL A 83 -31.04 -14.15 -30.26
N ASN A 84 -30.89 -13.09 -29.47
CA ASN A 84 -31.25 -11.75 -29.92
C ASN A 84 -30.16 -11.32 -30.91
N GLU A 85 -30.40 -11.59 -32.20
CA GLU A 85 -29.71 -10.93 -33.29
C GLU A 85 -30.11 -9.46 -33.28
N ASN A 86 -29.13 -8.58 -33.11
CA ASN A 86 -29.28 -7.13 -33.08
C ASN A 86 -28.86 -6.55 -34.45
#